data_AF-A0A4D4KC61-F1
#
_entry.id   AF-A0A4D4KC61-F1
#
_cell.length_a   1.000
_cell.length_b   1.000
_cell.length_c   1.000
_cell.angle_alpha   90.00
_cell.angle_beta   90.00
_cell.angle_gamma   90.00
#
_symmetry.space_group_name_H-M   'P 1'
#
loop_
_entity.id
_entity.type
_entity.pdbx_description
1 polymer ?
#
loop_
_entity_poly.entity_id
_entity_poly.type
_entity_poly.pdbx_seq_one_letter_code
_entity_poly.pdbx_strand_id
1 'polypeptide(L)'
;MLDQYPIAGVMSVLVMILVGIFFVSGADAASIVMGTLSQKGAFEPTRFVVIFWGVITGAVAAVMLLIGGGGGDALTGLQNLTILVAAPFTLVMVGLCWALLKDLRRDPLIVRGERGEEAVEMAVIAGHEKYDGEFEIRIGPATPPDADSDASSGGEDGDGADGSGDRAAAAERR
;
A
#
# COMPACT_ATOMS: atom_id res chain seq x y z
N MET A 1 -30.72 18.25 23.22
CA MET A 1 -30.33 19.14 22.09
C MET A 1 -31.19 18.91 20.85
N LEU A 2 -31.62 17.68 20.54
CA LEU A 2 -32.55 17.42 19.41
C LEU A 2 -34.01 17.84 19.67
N ASP A 3 -34.44 17.99 20.93
CA ASP A 3 -35.82 18.38 21.30
C ASP A 3 -36.21 19.83 20.95
N GLN A 4 -35.28 20.67 20.49
CA GLN A 4 -35.57 22.07 20.14
C GLN A 4 -36.11 22.25 18.72
N TYR A 5 -36.13 21.19 17.89
CA TYR A 5 -36.64 21.27 16.53
C TYR A 5 -38.01 20.57 16.42
N PRO A 6 -39.04 21.19 15.80
CA PRO A 6 -40.39 20.63 15.71
C PRO A 6 -40.48 19.32 14.90
N ILE A 7 -39.39 18.90 14.24
CA ILE A 7 -39.25 17.66 13.47
C ILE A 7 -38.39 16.63 14.25
N ALA A 8 -38.11 16.87 15.54
CA ALA A 8 -37.23 16.09 16.41
C ALA A 8 -37.53 14.59 16.40
N GLY A 9 -38.80 14.20 16.34
CA GLY A 9 -39.20 12.79 16.30
C GLY A 9 -38.66 12.06 15.06
N VAL A 10 -38.76 12.68 13.88
CA VAL A 10 -38.26 12.09 12.62
C VAL A 10 -36.73 12.09 12.60
N MET A 11 -36.10 13.18 13.04
CA MET A 11 -34.64 13.27 13.11
C MET A 11 -34.04 12.26 14.10
N SER A 12 -34.70 12.01 15.24
CA SER A 12 -34.26 11.00 16.20
C SER A 12 -34.32 9.59 15.62
N VAL A 13 -35.38 9.25 14.88
CA VAL A 13 -35.50 7.96 14.19
C VAL A 13 -34.43 7.83 13.11
N LEU A 14 -34.18 8.89 12.34
CA LEU A 14 -33.17 8.91 11.30
C LEU A 14 -31.76 8.71 11.89
N VAL A 15 -31.42 9.43 12.97
CA VAL A 15 -30.14 9.26 13.68
C VAL A 15 -30.00 7.85 14.25
N MET A 16 -31.06 7.27 14.82
CA MET A 16 -31.04 5.90 15.33
C MET A 16 -30.71 4.89 14.22
N ILE A 17 -31.33 5.05 13.03
CA ILE A 17 -31.02 4.23 11.85
C ILE A 17 -29.58 4.46 11.39
N LEU A 18 -29.12 5.72 11.33
CA LEU A 18 -27.78 6.07 10.88
C LEU A 18 -26.69 5.48 11.77
N VAL A 19 -26.86 5.56 13.10
CA VAL A 19 -25.95 4.96 14.08
C VAL A 19 -25.93 3.44 13.91
N GLY A 20 -27.09 2.81 13.69
CA GLY A 20 -27.17 1.38 13.38
C GLY A 20 -26.36 0.99 12.14
N ILE A 21 -26.53 1.72 11.03
CA ILE A 21 -25.80 1.46 9.77
C ILE A 21 -24.29 1.68 9.93
N PHE A 22 -23.89 2.78 10.58
CA PHE A 22 -22.47 3.06 10.86
C PHE A 22 -21.82 1.97 11.72
N PHE A 23 -22.55 1.46 12.71
CA PHE A 23 -22.05 0.39 13.56
C PHE A 23 -21.88 -0.92 12.77
N VAL A 24 -22.85 -1.29 11.92
CA VAL A 24 -22.77 -2.50 11.08
C VAL A 24 -21.64 -2.39 10.06
N SER A 25 -21.53 -1.26 9.36
CA SER A 25 -20.47 -1.04 8.38
C SER A 25 -19.08 -1.01 9.04
N GLY A 26 -18.96 -0.39 10.22
CA GLY A 26 -17.73 -0.39 11.00
C GLY A 26 -17.34 -1.80 11.48
N ALA A 27 -18.31 -2.60 11.93
CA ALA A 27 -18.09 -3.98 12.34
C ALA A 27 -17.69 -4.89 11.17
N ASP A 28 -18.25 -4.67 9.97
CA ASP A 28 -17.87 -5.39 8.75
C ASP A 28 -16.42 -5.08 8.36
N ALA A 29 -16.03 -3.79 8.34
CA ALA A 29 -14.65 -3.38 8.07
C ALA A 29 -13.66 -3.99 9.10
N ALA A 30 -14.00 -3.99 10.38
CA ALA A 30 -13.17 -4.58 11.43
C ALA A 30 -13.05 -6.10 11.27
N SER A 31 -14.14 -6.79 10.91
CA SER A 31 -14.14 -8.24 10.68
C SER A 31 -13.29 -8.65 9.49
N ILE A 32 -13.28 -7.85 8.42
CA ILE A 32 -12.43 -8.07 7.25
C ILE A 32 -10.96 -7.93 7.65
N VAL A 33 -10.59 -6.86 8.37
CA VAL A 33 -9.20 -6.65 8.83
C VAL A 33 -8.76 -7.78 9.77
N MET A 34 -9.61 -8.19 10.71
CA MET A 34 -9.29 -9.30 11.61
C MET A 34 -9.19 -10.63 10.84
N GLY A 35 -10.04 -10.84 9.83
CA GLY A 35 -10.05 -12.01 8.97
C GLY A 35 -8.79 -12.13 8.11
N THR A 36 -8.30 -11.03 7.55
CA THR A 36 -7.06 -11.01 6.75
C THR A 36 -5.82 -11.23 7.61
N LEU A 37 -5.79 -10.67 8.83
CA LEU A 37 -4.74 -10.93 9.82
C LEU A 37 -4.72 -12.39 10.29
N SER A 38 -5.90 -13.00 10.51
CA SER A 38 -6.00 -14.39 10.99
C SER A 38 -5.72 -15.44 9.91
N GLN A 39 -5.86 -15.11 8.63
CA GLN A 39 -5.69 -16.07 7.52
C GLN A 39 -4.47 -15.78 6.63
N LYS A 40 -3.47 -15.03 7.14
CA LYS A 40 -2.19 -14.84 6.43
C LYS A 40 -2.38 -14.24 5.02
N GLY A 41 -3.38 -13.36 4.86
CA GLY A 41 -3.68 -12.66 3.60
C GLY A 41 -4.69 -13.31 2.65
N ALA A 42 -5.48 -14.30 3.07
CA ALA A 42 -6.54 -14.86 2.22
C ALA A 42 -7.73 -13.89 2.02
N PHE A 43 -8.14 -13.71 0.77
CA PHE A 43 -9.01 -12.63 0.27
C PHE A 43 -10.53 -12.77 0.52
N GLU A 44 -10.99 -13.80 1.24
CA GLU A 44 -12.43 -14.00 1.48
C GLU A 44 -12.75 -14.26 2.97
N PRO A 45 -13.27 -13.26 3.69
CA PRO A 45 -13.72 -13.47 5.06
C PRO A 45 -15.10 -14.15 5.07
N THR A 46 -15.20 -15.23 5.83
CA THR A 46 -16.44 -16.03 5.94
C THR A 46 -17.50 -15.27 6.73
N ARG A 47 -18.74 -15.26 6.23
CA ARG A 47 -19.91 -14.61 6.87
C ARG A 47 -20.15 -15.04 8.33
N PHE A 48 -19.64 -16.20 8.72
CA PHE A 48 -19.65 -16.70 10.10
C PHE A 48 -18.82 -15.85 11.07
N VAL A 49 -17.71 -15.27 10.61
CA VAL A 49 -16.84 -14.43 11.43
C VAL A 49 -17.56 -13.15 11.85
N VAL A 50 -18.28 -12.50 10.93
CA VAL A 50 -19.06 -11.29 11.21
C VAL A 50 -20.16 -11.56 12.24
N ILE A 51 -20.91 -12.66 12.08
CA ILE A 51 -21.98 -13.04 13.03
C ILE A 51 -21.40 -13.38 14.40
N PHE A 52 -20.30 -14.14 14.44
CA PHE A 52 -19.63 -14.51 15.67
C PHE A 52 -19.09 -13.28 16.44
N TRP A 53 -18.42 -12.36 15.75
CA TRP A 53 -17.93 -11.11 16.35
C TRP A 53 -19.07 -10.18 16.76
N GLY A 54 -20.16 -10.13 16.00
CA GLY A 54 -21.36 -9.37 16.36
C GLY A 54 -22.01 -9.88 17.66
N VAL A 55 -22.14 -11.20 17.81
CA VAL A 55 -22.68 -11.82 19.03
C VAL A 55 -21.75 -11.61 20.22
N ILE A 56 -20.42 -11.77 20.04
CA ILE A 56 -19.45 -11.50 21.10
C ILE A 56 -19.46 -10.04 21.53
N THR A 57 -19.48 -9.10 20.59
CA THR A 57 -19.50 -7.66 20.90
C THR A 57 -20.81 -7.27 21.60
N GLY A 58 -21.94 -7.83 21.16
CA GLY A 58 -23.23 -7.67 21.83
C GLY A 58 -23.24 -8.24 23.25
N ALA A 59 -22.62 -9.41 23.46
CA ALA A 59 -22.49 -10.01 24.79
C ALA A 59 -21.60 -9.18 25.71
N VAL A 60 -20.46 -8.67 25.22
CA VAL A 60 -19.57 -7.77 25.98
C VAL A 60 -20.29 -6.46 26.33
N ALA A 61 -21.04 -5.88 25.39
CA ALA A 61 -21.84 -4.68 25.64
C ALA A 61 -22.92 -4.93 26.70
N ALA A 62 -23.63 -6.07 26.64
CA ALA A 62 -24.62 -6.44 27.64
C ALA A 62 -24.01 -6.64 29.03
N VAL A 63 -22.85 -7.32 29.11
CA VAL A 63 -22.11 -7.51 30.35
C VAL A 63 -21.62 -6.18 30.92
N MET A 64 -21.15 -5.25 30.09
CA MET A 64 -20.75 -3.92 30.55
C MET A 64 -21.93 -3.06 31.03
N LEU A 65 -23.09 -3.17 30.39
CA LEU A 65 -24.32 -2.54 30.87
C LEU A 65 -24.73 -3.06 32.25
N LEU A 66 -24.56 -4.36 32.50
CA LEU A 66 -24.86 -4.99 33.78
C LEU A 66 -23.84 -4.62 34.87
N ILE A 67 -22.54 -4.61 34.55
CA ILE A 67 -21.46 -4.26 35.49
C ILE A 67 -21.48 -2.77 35.85
N GLY A 68 -21.84 -1.90 34.90
CA GLY A 68 -21.99 -0.46 35.11
C GLY A 68 -23.21 -0.04 35.95
N GLY A 69 -24.01 -1.00 36.43
CA GLY A 69 -25.09 -0.76 37.40
C GLY A 69 -26.23 0.15 36.91
N GLY A 70 -26.38 0.37 35.59
CA GLY A 70 -27.40 1.26 35.03
C GLY A 70 -27.22 2.75 35.38
N GLY A 71 -26.10 3.15 35.97
CA GLY A 71 -25.79 4.52 36.38
C GLY A 71 -24.61 5.16 35.64
N GLY A 72 -24.25 6.39 36.01
CA GLY A 72 -23.22 7.22 35.33
C GLY A 72 -21.81 6.62 35.27
N ASP A 73 -21.52 5.59 36.07
CA ASP A 73 -20.21 4.93 36.13
C ASP A 73 -19.97 3.93 34.99
N ALA A 74 -21.01 3.53 34.26
CA ALA A 74 -20.89 2.67 33.07
C ALA A 74 -19.98 3.30 32.00
N LEU A 75 -20.06 4.63 31.85
CA LEU A 75 -19.25 5.37 30.88
C LEU A 75 -17.77 5.38 31.28
N THR A 76 -17.49 5.54 32.57
CA THR A 76 -16.13 5.52 33.13
C THR A 76 -15.50 4.13 32.99
N GLY A 77 -16.26 3.06 33.25
CA GLY A 77 -15.80 1.68 33.05
C GLY A 77 -15.42 1.38 31.60
N LEU A 78 -16.28 1.78 30.65
CA LEU A 78 -16.02 1.60 29.22
C LEU A 78 -14.80 2.42 28.75
N GLN A 79 -14.66 3.65 29.25
CA GLN A 79 -13.54 4.53 28.91
C GLN A 79 -12.21 3.94 29.41
N ASN A 80 -12.15 3.45 30.65
CA ASN A 80 -10.93 2.88 31.21
C ASN A 80 -10.49 1.62 30.46
N LEU A 81 -11.42 0.74 30.10
CA LEU A 81 -11.10 -0.44 29.28
C LEU A 81 -10.57 -0.06 27.90
N THR A 82 -11.22 0.91 27.26
CA THR A 82 -10.78 1.41 25.95
C THR A 82 -9.37 1.97 26.03
N ILE A 83 -9.05 2.77 27.07
CA ILE A 83 -7.70 3.32 27.27
C ILE A 83 -6.68 2.19 27.48
N LEU A 84 -7.02 1.18 28.30
CA LEU A 84 -6.14 0.06 28.60
C LEU A 84 -5.80 -0.77 27.35
N VAL A 85 -6.79 -1.00 26.48
CA VAL A 85 -6.61 -1.74 25.21
C VAL A 85 -5.91 -0.88 24.16
N ALA A 86 -6.22 0.42 24.09
CA ALA A 86 -5.63 1.34 23.12
C ALA A 86 -4.15 1.61 23.38
N ALA A 87 -3.73 1.70 24.65
CA ALA A 87 -2.36 2.02 25.04
C ALA A 87 -1.27 1.14 24.37
N PRO A 88 -1.32 -0.21 24.43
CA PRO A 88 -0.34 -1.05 23.74
C PRO A 88 -0.46 -0.96 22.21
N PHE A 89 -1.67 -0.79 21.67
CA PHE A 89 -1.87 -0.62 20.23
C PHE A 89 -1.23 0.68 19.71
N THR A 90 -1.24 1.75 20.50
CA THR A 90 -0.53 3.00 20.17
C THR A 90 0.97 2.78 19.99
N LEU A 91 1.62 1.94 20.81
CA LEU A 91 3.03 1.62 20.63
C LEU A 91 3.30 0.92 19.29
N VAL A 92 2.44 -0.02 18.90
CA VAL A 92 2.50 -0.69 17.59
C VAL A 92 2.33 0.32 16.47
N MET A 93 1.37 1.25 16.60
CA MET A 93 1.12 2.31 15.61
C MET A 93 2.35 3.21 15.43
N VAL A 94 3.01 3.61 16.51
CA VAL A 94 4.26 4.40 16.45
C VAL A 94 5.37 3.61 15.74
N GLY A 95 5.50 2.32 16.03
CA GLY A 95 6.43 1.42 15.33
C GLY A 95 6.14 1.33 13.82
N LEU A 96 4.86 1.23 13.44
CA LEU A 96 4.40 1.25 12.05
C LEU A 96 4.74 2.58 11.35
N CYS A 97 4.49 3.71 12.01
CA CYS A 97 4.87 5.02 11.48
C CYS A 97 6.39 5.10 11.26
N TRP A 98 7.20 4.61 12.20
CA TRP A 98 8.65 4.61 12.04
C TRP A 98 9.14 3.70 10.92
N ALA A 99 8.56 2.49 10.80
CA ALA A 99 8.85 1.56 9.71
C ALA A 99 8.50 2.18 8.35
N LEU A 100 7.32 2.80 8.24
CA LEU A 100 6.90 3.50 7.02
C LEU A 100 7.85 4.64 6.67
N LEU A 101 8.25 5.47 7.65
CA LEU A 101 9.23 6.53 7.42
C LEU A 101 10.59 5.98 6.97
N LYS A 102 11.04 4.87 7.55
CA LYS A 102 12.30 4.23 7.17
C LYS A 102 12.23 3.63 5.76
N ASP A 103 11.10 3.02 5.42
CA ASP A 103 10.86 2.41 4.12
C ASP A 103 10.79 3.47 3.03
N LEU A 104 10.04 4.56 3.28
CA LEU A 104 9.95 5.69 2.37
C LEU A 104 11.31 6.39 2.17
N ARG A 105 12.14 6.50 3.21
CA ARG A 105 13.52 7.02 3.09
C ARG A 105 14.45 6.09 2.31
N ARG A 106 14.14 4.80 2.21
CA ARG A 106 14.88 3.80 1.43
C ARG A 106 14.31 3.61 0.03
N ASP A 107 13.22 4.28 -0.30
CA ASP A 107 12.60 4.17 -1.60
C ASP A 107 13.57 4.69 -2.68
N PRO A 108 13.92 3.85 -3.69
CA PRO A 108 14.82 4.24 -4.77
C PRO A 108 14.33 5.47 -5.54
N LEU A 109 13.03 5.82 -5.50
CA LEU A 109 12.52 7.02 -6.15
C LEU A 109 13.01 8.31 -5.48
N ILE A 110 13.24 8.29 -4.17
CA ILE A 110 13.81 9.40 -3.40
C ILE A 110 15.34 9.42 -3.55
N VAL A 111 15.99 8.25 -3.46
CA VAL A 111 17.47 8.14 -3.57
C VAL A 111 17.98 8.42 -5.00
N ARG A 112 17.17 8.15 -6.03
CA ARG A 112 17.51 8.46 -7.43
C ARG A 112 17.54 9.97 -7.72
N GLY A 113 16.83 10.78 -6.93
CA GLY A 113 16.87 12.24 -7.07
C GLY A 113 18.26 12.79 -6.74
N GLU A 114 18.75 12.50 -5.53
CA GLU A 114 20.05 13.01 -5.04
C GLU A 114 21.22 12.46 -5.87
N ARG A 115 21.24 11.16 -6.16
CA ARG A 115 22.30 10.56 -6.97
C ARG A 115 22.24 10.95 -8.45
N GLY A 116 21.06 11.32 -8.95
CA GLY A 116 20.89 11.77 -10.33
C GLY A 116 21.56 13.12 -10.56
N GLU A 117 21.44 14.03 -9.61
CA GLU A 117 22.05 15.36 -9.67
C GLU A 117 23.59 15.28 -9.57
N GLU A 118 24.11 14.52 -8.61
CA GLU A 118 25.56 14.28 -8.46
C GLU A 118 26.17 13.61 -9.71
N ALA A 119 25.45 12.65 -10.31
CA ALA A 119 25.92 11.96 -11.52
C ALA A 119 25.93 12.87 -12.76
N VAL A 120 24.94 13.77 -12.88
CA VAL A 120 24.90 14.75 -13.97
C VAL A 120 26.00 15.79 -13.80
N GLU A 121 26.23 16.29 -12.58
CA GLU A 121 27.31 17.25 -12.30
C GLU A 121 28.68 16.64 -12.64
N MET A 122 28.96 15.42 -12.17
CA MET A 122 30.19 14.69 -12.51
C MET A 122 30.34 14.45 -14.01
N ALA A 123 29.25 14.11 -14.72
CA ALA A 123 29.28 13.91 -16.17
C ALA A 123 29.57 15.21 -16.92
N VAL A 124 29.05 16.35 -16.45
CA VAL A 124 29.32 17.68 -17.02
C VAL A 124 30.77 18.09 -16.80
N ILE A 125 31.30 17.91 -15.59
CA ILE A 125 32.70 18.24 -15.26
C ILE A 125 33.66 17.40 -16.11
N ALA A 126 33.44 16.07 -16.16
CA ALA A 126 34.28 15.16 -16.94
C ALA A 126 34.18 15.42 -18.46
N GLY A 127 32.99 15.78 -18.95
CA GLY A 127 32.78 16.18 -20.35
C GLY A 127 33.53 17.46 -20.70
N HIS A 128 33.51 18.45 -19.81
CA HIS A 128 34.21 19.71 -19.99
C HIS A 128 35.73 19.53 -20.00
N GLU A 129 36.29 18.71 -19.10
CA GLU A 129 37.73 18.44 -19.04
C GLU A 129 38.26 17.70 -20.28
N LYS A 130 37.47 16.78 -20.84
CA LYS A 130 37.92 15.91 -21.94
C LYS A 130 37.66 16.47 -23.34
N TYR A 131 36.60 17.26 -23.50
CA TYR A 131 36.15 17.76 -24.80
C TYR A 131 36.09 19.29 -24.88
N ASP A 132 36.70 20.01 -23.91
CA ASP A 132 36.81 21.48 -23.86
C ASP A 132 35.45 22.21 -24.04
N GLY A 133 34.37 21.57 -23.60
CA GLY A 133 33.01 22.09 -23.67
C GLY A 133 32.18 21.68 -24.91
N GLU A 134 32.74 20.96 -25.87
CA GLU A 134 31.99 20.47 -27.04
C GLU A 134 31.52 19.02 -26.84
N PHE A 135 30.43 18.85 -26.08
CA PHE A 135 29.82 17.54 -25.83
C PHE A 135 28.29 17.62 -25.69
N GLU A 136 27.61 16.49 -25.87
CA GLU A 136 26.16 16.35 -25.73
C GLU A 136 25.84 15.25 -24.69
N ILE A 137 24.97 15.53 -23.72
CA ILE A 137 24.47 14.52 -22.77
C ILE A 137 23.18 13.91 -23.32
N ARG A 138 23.22 12.61 -23.64
CA ARG A 138 22.03 11.86 -24.07
C ARG A 138 21.42 11.10 -22.91
N ILE A 139 20.13 11.36 -22.65
CA ILE A 139 19.36 10.66 -21.61
C ILE A 139 18.51 9.59 -22.29
N GLY A 140 18.73 8.33 -21.94
CA GLY A 140 17.99 7.17 -22.45
C GLY A 140 17.47 6.29 -21.30
N PRO A 141 16.59 5.33 -21.59
CA PRO A 141 16.14 4.36 -20.60
C PRO A 141 17.34 3.60 -20.04
N ALA A 142 17.43 3.50 -18.70
CA ALA A 142 18.47 2.72 -18.06
C ALA A 142 18.21 1.22 -18.32
N THR A 143 18.97 0.64 -19.24
CA THR A 143 19.04 -0.81 -19.40
C THR A 143 19.67 -1.41 -18.15
N PRO A 144 19.01 -2.38 -17.48
CA PRO A 144 19.61 -3.08 -16.34
C PRO A 144 20.98 -3.65 -16.72
N PRO A 145 21.95 -3.72 -15.80
CA PRO A 145 23.32 -4.16 -16.10
C PRO A 145 23.45 -5.61 -16.60
N ASP A 146 22.35 -6.35 -16.71
CA ASP A 146 22.28 -7.73 -17.21
C ASP A 146 21.55 -7.86 -18.56
N ALA A 147 21.19 -6.74 -19.22
CA ALA A 147 20.64 -6.77 -20.58
C ALA A 147 21.73 -6.39 -21.59
N ASP A 148 22.47 -7.43 -21.98
CA ASP A 148 23.24 -7.61 -23.21
C ASP A 148 24.17 -6.46 -23.64
N SER A 149 25.44 -6.69 -23.34
CA SER A 149 26.63 -6.04 -23.90
C SER A 149 26.84 -6.31 -25.40
N ASP A 150 25.80 -6.23 -26.25
CA ASP A 150 25.91 -6.55 -27.69
C ASP A 150 25.06 -5.64 -28.58
N ALA A 151 25.02 -4.34 -28.30
CA ALA A 151 24.33 -3.37 -29.17
C ALA A 151 25.16 -2.12 -29.46
N SER A 152 26.46 -2.26 -29.76
CA SER A 152 27.17 -1.25 -30.57
C SER A 152 28.52 -1.77 -31.10
N SER A 153 28.48 -2.62 -32.12
CA SER A 153 29.56 -2.66 -33.12
C SER A 153 29.01 -3.19 -34.43
N GLY A 154 28.88 -2.33 -35.44
CA GLY A 154 28.41 -2.74 -36.76
C GLY A 154 28.17 -1.58 -37.70
N GLY A 155 29.07 -0.59 -37.71
CA GLY A 155 29.18 0.40 -38.78
C GLY A 155 30.46 0.15 -39.56
N GLU A 156 30.29 -0.15 -40.85
CA GLU A 156 31.25 -0.02 -41.96
C GLU A 156 32.38 -1.06 -42.09
N ASP A 157 32.29 -1.92 -43.12
CA ASP A 157 33.26 -1.96 -44.24
C ASP A 157 32.85 -3.05 -45.27
N GLY A 158 32.85 -2.69 -46.56
CA GLY A 158 32.53 -3.59 -47.67
C GLY A 158 33.74 -4.36 -48.19
N ASP A 159 33.50 -5.50 -48.87
CA ASP A 159 34.17 -5.95 -50.10
C ASP A 159 33.69 -7.37 -50.51
N GLY A 160 33.64 -7.62 -51.82
CA GLY A 160 34.14 -8.88 -52.40
C GLY A 160 33.36 -10.19 -52.28
N ALA A 161 32.56 -10.47 -53.32
CA ALA A 161 32.61 -11.68 -54.15
C ALA A 161 32.22 -13.09 -53.60
N ASP A 162 31.31 -13.69 -54.39
CA ASP A 162 31.32 -15.06 -54.94
C ASP A 162 30.74 -16.25 -54.13
N GLY A 163 30.03 -17.10 -54.88
CA GLY A 163 29.86 -18.52 -54.54
C GLY A 163 28.44 -19.02 -54.25
N SER A 164 27.72 -19.42 -55.32
CA SER A 164 27.05 -20.72 -55.46
C SER A 164 26.50 -21.37 -54.17
N GLY A 165 25.19 -21.51 -53.97
CA GLY A 165 24.37 -22.43 -54.74
C GLY A 165 24.04 -23.68 -53.91
N ASP A 166 22.75 -24.02 -53.91
CA ASP A 166 22.18 -25.36 -53.69
C ASP A 166 21.78 -25.82 -52.26
N ARG A 167 20.47 -26.16 -52.17
CA ARG A 167 19.83 -27.23 -51.39
C ARG A 167 19.66 -27.07 -49.87
N ALA A 168 18.42 -26.86 -49.45
CA ALA A 168 17.52 -27.97 -49.09
C ALA A 168 16.32 -27.44 -48.27
N ALA A 169 15.32 -26.93 -48.98
CA ALA A 169 13.96 -26.85 -48.44
C ALA A 169 13.30 -28.23 -48.60
N ALA A 170 13.21 -29.00 -47.52
CA ALA A 170 12.44 -30.24 -47.46
C ALA A 170 12.04 -30.56 -46.01
N ALA A 171 10.87 -31.19 -45.86
CA ALA A 171 10.18 -31.64 -44.65
C ALA A 171 9.39 -30.54 -43.91
N GLU A 172 8.18 -30.16 -44.33
CA GLU A 172 6.94 -30.94 -44.55
C GLU A 172 6.26 -31.42 -43.26
N ARG A 173 5.19 -30.69 -42.91
CA ARG A 173 3.86 -31.15 -42.47
C ARG A 173 3.78 -32.45 -41.65
N ARG A 174 3.38 -32.32 -40.39
CA ARG A 174 2.20 -33.00 -39.84
C ARG A 174 1.71 -32.29 -38.57
#